data_AF-A0A1J0TKY8-F1
#
_entry.id   AF-A0A1J0TKY8-F1
#
_cell.length_a   1.000
_cell.length_b   1.000
_cell.length_c   1.000
_cell.angle_alpha   90.00
_cell.angle_beta   90.00
_cell.angle_gamma   90.00
#
_symmetry.space_group_name_H-M   'P 1'
#
loop_
_entity.id
_entity.type
_entity.pdbx_description
1 polymer ?
#
loop_
_entity_poly.entity_id
_entity_poly.type
_entity_poly.pdbx_seq_one_letter_code
_entity_poly.pdbx_strand_id
1 'polypeptide(L)'
;MNDNDAPDLLMVLGGDDQPLGVIDVDKLHNDSLQLACDLALHSNDQAAIADVVSQWVSRVGVGTYGYVAAGALRIMTHCILDPIIQIVEEFDPTIPVREKITDTYRKAGGQA
;
A
#
# COMPACT_ATOMS: atom_id res chain seq x y z
N MET A 1 12.36 -25.51 -10.09
CA MET A 1 12.54 -24.26 -9.33
C MET A 1 11.17 -24.00 -8.72
N ASN A 2 11.01 -24.27 -7.43
CA ASN A 2 9.72 -24.07 -6.76
C ASN A 2 9.56 -22.57 -6.49
N ASP A 3 8.35 -22.03 -6.65
CA ASP A 3 7.99 -20.61 -6.44
C ASP A 3 8.10 -20.11 -4.98
N ASN A 4 8.95 -20.73 -4.15
CA ASN A 4 9.03 -20.51 -2.70
C ASN A 4 10.43 -20.15 -2.16
N ASP A 5 11.33 -19.66 -3.02
CA ASP A 5 12.70 -19.22 -2.66
C ASP A 5 12.77 -17.72 -2.27
N ALA A 6 11.64 -17.12 -1.84
CA ALA A 6 11.69 -15.77 -1.30
C ALA A 6 12.42 -15.80 0.05
N PRO A 7 13.40 -14.92 0.29
CA PRO A 7 14.15 -14.90 1.53
C PRO A 7 13.26 -14.45 2.70
N ASP A 8 13.32 -15.17 3.82
CA ASP A 8 12.56 -14.82 5.04
C ASP A 8 13.01 -13.48 5.66
N LEU A 9 14.30 -13.15 5.46
CA LEU A 9 14.93 -11.95 6.00
C LEU A 9 15.62 -11.16 4.89
N LEU A 10 15.38 -9.85 4.84
CA LEU A 10 16.05 -8.90 3.96
C LEU A 10 16.94 -7.98 4.78
N MET A 11 18.21 -7.85 4.39
CA MET A 11 19.09 -6.82 4.92
C MET A 11 18.92 -5.54 4.11
N VAL A 12 18.55 -4.45 4.77
CA VAL A 12 18.45 -3.13 4.16
C VAL A 12 19.81 -2.46 4.23
N LEU A 13 20.30 -1.99 3.09
CA LEU A 13 21.54 -1.22 2.99
C LEU A 13 21.23 0.26 2.75
N GLY A 14 22.06 1.12 3.32
CA GLY A 14 22.10 2.55 3.05
C GLY A 14 22.78 2.84 1.71
N GLY A 15 22.74 4.10 1.27
CA GLY A 15 23.38 4.53 0.02
C GLY A 15 24.92 4.43 0.02
N ASP A 16 25.51 4.13 1.18
CA ASP A 16 26.94 3.91 1.42
C ASP A 16 27.28 2.43 1.67
N ASP A 17 26.39 1.51 1.28
CA ASP A 17 26.47 0.06 1.51
C ASP A 17 26.51 -0.35 3.00
N GLN A 18 26.19 0.56 3.93
CA GLN A 18 26.12 0.21 5.35
C GLN A 18 24.77 -0.42 5.71
N PRO A 19 24.73 -1.44 6.56
CA PRO A 19 23.49 -2.07 6.98
C PRO A 19 22.66 -1.12 7.85
N LEU A 20 21.45 -0.79 7.39
CA LEU A 20 20.45 -0.02 8.13
C LEU A 20 19.60 -0.91 9.03
N GLY A 21 19.44 -2.18 8.68
CA GLY A 21 18.69 -3.14 9.49
C GLY A 21 18.33 -4.42 8.75
N VAL A 22 17.59 -5.28 9.44
CA VAL A 22 17.03 -6.53 8.90
C VAL A 22 15.52 -6.48 9.00
N ILE A 23 14.83 -6.85 7.92
CA ILE A 23 13.37 -6.91 7.83
C ILE A 23 12.95 -8.36 7.65
N ASP A 24 12.00 -8.79 8.46
CA ASP A 24 11.27 -10.04 8.29
C ASP A 24 10.17 -9.84 7.23
N VAL A 25 10.25 -10.62 6.14
CA VAL A 25 9.39 -10.45 4.96
C VAL A 25 7.95 -10.87 5.24
N ASP A 26 7.75 -11.94 5.99
CA ASP A 26 6.41 -12.41 6.37
C ASP A 26 5.75 -11.43 7.31
N LYS A 27 6.50 -10.92 8.29
CA LYS A 27 6.02 -9.86 9.18
C LYS A 27 5.68 -8.60 8.40
N LEU A 28 6.55 -8.18 7.49
CA LEU A 28 6.32 -7.01 6.64
C LEU A 28 5.03 -7.16 5.81
N HIS A 29 4.84 -8.33 5.18
CA HIS A 29 3.64 -8.61 4.39
C HIS A 29 2.38 -8.56 5.25
N ASN A 30 2.39 -9.22 6.41
CA ASN A 30 1.25 -9.24 7.34
C ASN A 30 0.92 -7.85 7.90
N ASP A 31 1.93 -7.08 8.32
CA ASP A 31 1.73 -5.72 8.81
C ASP A 31 1.21 -4.80 7.68
N SER A 32 1.70 -4.98 6.44
CA SER A 32 1.22 -4.24 5.26
C SER A 32 -0.25 -4.55 4.95
N LEU A 33 -0.63 -5.83 5.02
CA LEU A 33 -2.01 -6.25 4.80
C LEU A 33 -2.95 -5.67 5.86
N GLN A 34 -2.56 -5.73 7.13
CA GLN A 34 -3.35 -5.16 8.22
C GLN A 34 -3.51 -3.64 8.08
N LEU A 35 -2.42 -2.91 7.78
CA LEU A 35 -2.51 -1.48 7.55
C LEU A 35 -3.41 -1.14 6.36
N ALA A 36 -3.31 -1.89 5.25
CA ALA A 36 -4.19 -1.69 4.09
C ALA A 36 -5.67 -1.86 4.47
N CYS A 37 -5.99 -2.90 5.24
CA CYS A 37 -7.35 -3.16 5.71
C CYS A 37 -7.86 -2.06 6.66
N ASP A 38 -7.05 -1.63 7.63
CA ASP A 38 -7.43 -0.57 8.57
C ASP A 38 -7.74 0.73 7.81
N LEU A 39 -6.87 1.11 6.87
CA LEU A 39 -7.08 2.30 6.02
C LEU A 39 -8.35 2.18 5.17
N ALA A 40 -8.64 0.99 4.63
CA ALA A 40 -9.84 0.76 3.82
C ALA A 40 -11.12 0.86 4.65
N LEU A 41 -11.13 0.25 5.85
CA LEU A 41 -12.26 0.28 6.78
C LEU A 41 -12.61 1.70 7.23
N HIS A 42 -11.60 2.55 7.39
CA HIS A 42 -11.74 3.94 7.80
C HIS A 42 -11.70 4.94 6.62
N SER A 43 -11.83 4.46 5.37
CA SER A 43 -11.68 5.28 4.15
C SER A 43 -12.63 6.50 4.06
N ASN A 44 -13.73 6.49 4.82
CA ASN A 44 -14.71 7.56 4.89
C ASN A 44 -14.50 8.54 6.05
N ASP A 45 -13.50 8.33 6.91
CA ASP A 45 -13.21 9.14 8.09
C ASP A 45 -11.73 9.53 8.12
N GLN A 46 -11.45 10.77 7.70
CA GLN A 46 -10.09 11.30 7.63
C GLN A 46 -9.41 11.40 9.01
N ALA A 47 -10.18 11.64 10.08
CA ALA A 47 -9.62 11.72 11.43
C ALA A 47 -9.21 10.33 11.91
N ALA A 48 -10.06 9.32 11.70
CA ALA A 48 -9.74 7.94 12.01
C ALA A 48 -8.51 7.43 11.23
N ILE A 49 -8.35 7.82 9.96
CA ILE A 49 -7.14 7.48 9.18
C ILE A 49 -5.87 8.06 9.83
N ALA A 50 -5.90 9.31 10.28
CA ALA A 50 -4.74 9.93 10.92
C ALA A 50 -4.35 9.19 12.22
N ASP A 51 -5.35 8.78 13.01
CA ASP A 51 -5.14 8.00 14.22
C ASP A 51 -4.56 6.62 13.92
N VAL A 52 -5.11 5.90 12.92
CA VAL A 52 -4.59 4.62 12.44
C VAL A 52 -3.13 4.75 12.03
N VAL A 53 -2.78 5.75 11.21
CA VAL A 53 -1.40 5.99 10.77
C VAL A 53 -0.47 6.22 11.96
N SER A 54 -0.88 7.05 12.94
CA SER A 54 -0.09 7.32 14.14
C SER A 54 0.16 6.07 14.98
N GLN A 55 -0.87 5.24 15.14
CA GLN A 55 -0.77 3.96 15.85
C GLN A 55 0.18 2.99 15.14
N TRP A 56 0.09 2.91 13.81
CA TRP A 56 0.96 2.04 13.01
C TRP A 56 2.42 2.48 13.05
N VAL A 57 2.71 3.79 12.89
CA VAL A 57 4.07 4.32 13.04
C VAL A 57 4.64 3.98 14.42
N SER A 58 3.83 4.09 15.47
CA SER A 58 4.24 3.75 16.84
C SER A 58 4.46 2.25 17.04
N ARG A 59 3.66 1.41 16.39
CA ARG A 59 3.71 -0.06 16.49
C ARG A 59 4.93 -0.65 15.77
N VAL A 60 5.19 -0.24 14.53
CA VAL A 60 6.26 -0.85 13.69
C VAL A 60 7.56 -0.06 13.73
N GLY A 61 7.52 1.19 14.22
CA GLY A 61 8.65 2.09 14.27
C GLY A 61 8.86 2.86 12.96
N VAL A 62 9.40 4.08 13.07
CA VAL A 62 9.58 5.00 11.94
C VAL A 62 10.43 4.41 10.81
N GLY A 63 11.48 3.66 11.14
CA GLY A 63 12.39 3.06 10.15
C GLY A 63 11.74 1.97 9.30
N THR A 64 10.81 1.20 9.87
CA THR A 64 10.13 0.10 9.17
C THR A 64 8.81 0.54 8.53
N TYR A 65 8.17 1.58 9.08
CA TYR A 65 6.87 2.06 8.62
C TYR A 65 6.85 2.39 7.12
N GLY A 66 7.91 2.96 6.57
CA GLY A 66 7.98 3.26 5.13
C GLY A 66 7.80 2.02 4.25
N TYR A 67 8.38 0.88 4.64
CA TYR A 67 8.23 -0.38 3.92
C TYR A 67 6.82 -0.96 4.07
N VAL A 68 6.28 -0.92 5.30
CA VAL A 68 4.91 -1.37 5.59
C VAL A 68 3.89 -0.54 4.82
N ALA A 69 4.05 0.78 4.80
CA ALA A 69 3.18 1.69 4.07
C ALA A 69 3.25 1.46 2.55
N ALA A 70 4.45 1.23 1.99
CA ALA A 70 4.59 0.90 0.57
C ALA A 70 3.90 -0.42 0.22
N GLY A 71 4.07 -1.45 1.05
CA GLY A 71 3.36 -2.73 0.91
C GLY A 71 1.84 -2.56 1.00
N ALA A 72 1.38 -1.79 1.99
CA ALA A 72 -0.04 -1.51 2.20
C ALA A 72 -0.66 -0.76 1.02
N LEU A 73 0.04 0.24 0.46
CA LEU A 73 -0.42 0.97 -0.73
C LEU A 73 -0.52 0.07 -1.96
N ARG A 74 0.43 -0.87 -2.12
CA ARG A 74 0.38 -1.86 -3.20
C ARG A 74 -0.83 -2.78 -3.05
N ILE A 75 -1.08 -3.29 -1.84
CA ILE A 75 -2.24 -4.14 -1.52
C ILE A 75 -3.55 -3.35 -1.73
N MET A 76 -3.64 -2.13 -1.20
CA MET A 76 -4.77 -1.24 -1.39
C MET A 76 -5.08 -1.03 -2.88
N THR A 77 -4.06 -0.78 -3.69
CA THR A 77 -4.24 -0.52 -5.12
C THR A 77 -4.72 -1.76 -5.86
N HIS A 78 -4.04 -2.90 -5.70
CA HIS A 78 -4.30 -4.09 -6.50
C HIS A 78 -5.41 -4.99 -5.96
N CYS A 79 -5.54 -5.09 -4.65
CA CYS A 79 -6.44 -6.05 -4.01
C CYS A 79 -7.76 -5.42 -3.55
N ILE A 80 -7.82 -4.09 -3.41
CA ILE A 80 -9.02 -3.39 -2.93
C ILE A 80 -9.57 -2.47 -4.02
N LEU A 81 -8.80 -1.47 -4.45
CA LEU A 81 -9.26 -0.45 -5.38
C LEU A 81 -9.53 -1.02 -6.78
N ASP A 82 -8.60 -1.80 -7.33
CA ASP A 82 -8.73 -2.34 -8.69
C ASP A 82 -9.99 -3.23 -8.88
N PRO A 83 -10.31 -4.19 -7.97
CA PRO A 83 -11.56 -4.93 -8.02
C PRO A 83 -12.81 -4.06 -7.86
N ILE A 84 -12.79 -3.06 -6.98
CA ILE A 84 -13.94 -2.14 -6.80
C ILE A 84 -14.18 -1.36 -8.09
N ILE A 85 -13.13 -0.82 -8.71
CA ILE A 85 -13.23 -0.12 -10.00
C ILE A 85 -13.82 -1.05 -11.05
N GLN A 86 -13.30 -2.27 -11.16
CA GLN A 86 -13.80 -3.27 -12.11
C GLN A 86 -15.30 -3.54 -11.90
N ILE A 87 -15.73 -3.77 -10.66
CA ILE A 87 -17.15 -4.00 -10.32
C ILE A 87 -18.01 -2.79 -10.73
N VAL A 88 -17.56 -1.57 -10.46
CA VAL A 88 -18.31 -0.35 -10.81
C VAL A 88 -18.46 -0.21 -12.32
N GLU A 89 -17.38 -0.42 -13.08
CA GLU A 89 -17.39 -0.32 -14.54
C GLU A 89 -18.19 -1.46 -15.20
N GLU A 90 -18.21 -2.66 -14.61
CA GLU A 90 -19.04 -3.78 -15.06
C GLU A 90 -20.54 -3.57 -14.75
N PHE A 91 -20.86 -3.00 -13.59
CA PHE A 91 -22.24 -2.74 -13.17
C PHE A 91 -22.88 -1.57 -13.93
N ASP A 92 -22.11 -0.50 -14.13
CA ASP A 92 -22.53 0.67 -14.91
C ASP A 92 -21.43 1.12 -15.89
N PRO A 93 -21.47 0.64 -17.14
CA PRO A 93 -20.49 1.02 -18.17
C PRO A 93 -20.48 2.51 -18.53
N THR A 94 -21.48 3.29 -18.09
CA THR A 94 -21.51 4.74 -18.31
C THR A 94 -20.65 5.53 -17.33
N ILE A 95 -20.09 4.86 -16.31
CA ILE A 95 -19.17 5.43 -15.33
C ILE A 95 -17.75 4.90 -15.62
N PRO A 96 -17.00 5.47 -16.59
CA PRO A 96 -15.64 5.05 -16.87
C PRO A 96 -14.69 5.60 -15.79
N VAL A 97 -14.62 4.89 -14.66
CA VAL A 97 -13.87 5.32 -13.48
C VAL A 97 -12.37 5.47 -13.80
N ARG A 98 -11.78 4.53 -14.55
CA ARG A 98 -10.36 4.61 -14.92
C ARG A 98 -10.04 5.82 -15.76
N GLU A 99 -10.87 6.13 -16.75
CA GLU A 99 -10.73 7.31 -17.60
C GLU A 99 -10.79 8.60 -16.75
N LYS A 100 -11.76 8.69 -15.83
CA LYS A 100 -11.89 9.82 -14.90
C LYS A 100 -10.66 9.99 -14.01
N ILE A 101 -10.06 8.89 -13.54
CA ILE A 101 -8.81 8.93 -12.77
C ILE A 101 -7.66 9.42 -13.65
N THR A 102 -7.52 8.91 -14.88
CA THR A 102 -6.49 9.35 -15.83
C THR A 102 -6.59 10.85 -16.11
N ASP A 103 -7.80 11.36 -16.34
CA ASP A 103 -8.01 12.79 -16.57
C ASP A 103 -7.70 13.64 -15.34
N THR A 104 -8.01 13.14 -14.14
CA THR A 104 -7.66 13.81 -12.89
C THR A 104 -6.14 13.88 -12.71
N TYR A 105 -5.42 12.78 -13.00
CA TYR A 105 -3.96 12.75 -12.94
C TYR A 105 -3.31 13.70 -13.95
N ARG A 106 -3.82 13.78 -15.18
CA ARG A 106 -3.38 14.76 -16.18
C ARG A 106 -3.60 16.20 -15.71
N LYS A 107 -4.77 16.50 -15.14
CA LYS A 107 -5.07 17.84 -14.58
C LYS A 107 -4.15 18.24 -13.44
N ALA A 108 -3.66 17.27 -12.67
CA ALA A 108 -2.67 17.50 -11.61
C ALA A 108 -1.24 17.71 -12.15
N GLY A 109 -1.02 17.67 -13.47
CA GLY A 109 0.29 17.84 -14.11
C GLY A 109 1.07 16.53 -14.30
N GLY A 110 0.44 15.38 -14.06
CA GLY A 110 1.03 14.07 -14.31
C GLY A 110 1.14 13.76 -15.81
N GLN A 111 2.23 13.09 -16.20
CA GLN A 111 2.33 12.45 -17.52
C GLN A 111 1.91 10.98 -17.35
N ALA A 112 0.76 10.63 -17.91
CA ALA A 112 0.19 9.27 -17.91
C ALA A 112 0.84 8.41 -19.00
#